data_AF-A0A2M7PFN5-F1
#
_entry.id   AF-A0A2M7PFN5-F1
#
_cell.length_a   1.000
_cell.length_b   1.000
_cell.length_c   1.000
_cell.angle_alpha   90.00
_cell.angle_beta   90.00
_cell.angle_gamma   90.00
#
_symmetry.space_group_name_H-M   'P 1'
#
loop_
_entity.id
_entity.type
_entity.pdbx_description
1 polymer ?
#
loop_
_entity_poly.entity_id
_entity_poly.type
_entity_poly.pdbx_seq_one_letter_code
_entity_poly.pdbx_strand_id
1 'polypeptide(L)'
;MKASAYRSFPALLNGHFQHLFGNQNVGLLNGRNWKKQRARITKAMHTSAVIKHHESAFHQTALHLVEKIYQQIDKSENKVWQCENILDLMKALTMDCFGQAAFHSNFGTCQKIFNMSAEMIAAGSTQNS
;
A
#
# COMPACT_ATOMS: atom_id res chain seq x y z
N MET A 1 -41.48 13.89 -0.76
CA MET A 1 -40.20 14.22 -0.08
C MET A 1 -39.04 13.76 -0.95
N LYS A 2 -38.08 14.65 -1.29
CA LYS A 2 -36.83 14.22 -1.96
C LYS A 2 -35.97 13.50 -0.92
N ALA A 3 -35.75 12.20 -1.10
CA ALA A 3 -34.84 11.44 -0.24
C ALA A 3 -33.41 12.04 -0.34
N SER A 4 -32.76 12.27 0.80
CA SER A 4 -31.40 12.81 0.84
C SER A 4 -30.43 11.90 0.08
N ALA A 5 -29.53 12.51 -0.68
CA ALA A 5 -28.44 11.83 -1.37
C ALA A 5 -27.37 11.27 -0.40
N TYR A 6 -27.43 11.67 0.88
CA TYR A 6 -26.43 11.38 1.91
C TYR A 6 -27.06 10.69 3.12
N ARG A 7 -26.24 9.91 3.84
CA ARG A 7 -26.58 9.33 5.15
C ARG A 7 -26.59 10.43 6.21
N SER A 8 -27.48 10.29 7.20
CA SER A 8 -27.49 11.17 8.36
C SER A 8 -26.42 10.70 9.33
N PHE A 9 -25.42 11.54 9.57
CA PHE A 9 -24.45 11.36 10.63
C PHE A 9 -24.53 12.54 11.61
N PRO A 10 -24.12 12.36 12.88
CA PRO A 10 -23.84 13.48 13.76
C PRO A 10 -22.95 14.52 13.07
N ALA A 11 -23.22 15.82 13.27
CA ALA A 11 -22.57 16.91 12.54
C ALA A 11 -21.03 16.84 12.62
N LEU A 12 -20.49 16.46 13.79
CA LEU A 12 -19.05 16.26 14.02
C LEU A 12 -18.47 15.21 13.06
N LEU A 13 -19.10 14.05 12.96
CA LEU A 13 -18.64 12.96 12.10
C LEU A 13 -18.76 13.33 10.62
N ASN A 14 -19.82 14.04 10.25
CA ASN A 14 -20.03 14.45 8.86
C ASN A 14 -18.89 15.36 8.35
N GLY A 15 -18.44 16.30 9.18
CA GLY A 15 -17.29 17.15 8.86
C GLY A 15 -16.00 16.36 8.64
N HIS A 16 -15.70 15.42 9.54
CA HIS A 16 -14.52 14.56 9.40
C HIS A 16 -14.57 13.67 8.16
N PHE A 17 -15.72 13.04 7.89
CA PHE A 17 -15.85 12.17 6.72
C PHE A 17 -15.74 12.94 5.41
N GLN A 18 -16.30 14.15 5.33
CA GLN A 18 -16.16 15.01 4.15
C GLN A 18 -14.72 15.44 3.94
N HIS A 19 -13.99 15.78 5.01
CA HIS A 19 -12.59 16.19 4.91
C HIS A 19 -11.67 15.03 4.50
N LEU A 20 -11.84 13.85 5.08
CA LEU A 20 -10.96 12.69 4.85
C LEU A 20 -11.25 11.97 3.53
N PHE A 21 -12.52 11.86 3.14
CA PHE A 21 -12.93 11.00 2.03
C PHE A 21 -13.66 11.74 0.90
N GLY A 22 -13.93 13.03 1.08
CA GLY A 22 -14.65 13.84 0.12
C GLY A 22 -16.15 13.54 0.05
N ASN A 23 -16.84 14.34 -0.76
CA ASN A 23 -18.31 14.33 -0.87
C ASN A 23 -18.88 13.17 -1.72
N GLN A 24 -18.05 12.39 -2.40
CA GLN A 24 -18.50 11.25 -3.22
C GLN A 24 -18.07 9.88 -2.67
N ASN A 25 -17.86 9.79 -1.35
CA ASN A 25 -17.55 8.55 -0.67
C ASN A 25 -18.78 7.63 -0.58
N VAL A 26 -18.63 6.34 -0.91
CA VAL A 26 -19.65 5.30 -0.73
C VAL A 26 -20.15 5.20 0.73
N GLY A 27 -19.31 5.52 1.72
CA GLY A 27 -19.68 5.57 3.13
C GLY A 27 -20.64 6.72 3.48
N LEU A 28 -20.66 7.79 2.69
CA LEU A 28 -21.53 8.96 2.90
C LEU A 28 -22.79 8.93 2.04
N LEU A 29 -22.72 8.33 0.86
CA LEU A 29 -23.81 8.34 -0.11
C LEU A 29 -24.96 7.40 0.29
N ASN A 30 -26.16 7.73 -0.20
CA ASN A 30 -27.38 6.97 -0.03
C ASN A 30 -28.12 6.71 -1.36
N GLY A 31 -29.10 5.81 -1.33
CA GLY A 31 -30.06 5.57 -2.41
C GLY A 31 -29.40 5.31 -3.77
N ARG A 32 -29.83 6.05 -4.81
CA ARG A 32 -29.32 5.89 -6.18
C ARG A 32 -27.84 6.25 -6.32
N ASN A 33 -27.37 7.28 -5.60
CA ASN A 33 -25.97 7.71 -5.69
C ASN A 33 -25.03 6.68 -5.07
N TRP A 34 -25.41 6.10 -3.94
CA TRP A 34 -24.70 4.98 -3.34
C TRP A 34 -24.64 3.79 -4.30
N LYS A 35 -25.78 3.40 -4.89
CA LYS A 35 -25.84 2.28 -5.85
C LYS A 35 -24.91 2.50 -7.04
N LYS A 36 -24.92 3.72 -7.61
CA LYS A 36 -24.05 4.10 -8.73
C LYS A 36 -22.57 4.02 -8.36
N GLN A 37 -22.18 4.58 -7.21
CA GLN A 37 -20.79 4.60 -6.78
C GLN A 37 -20.30 3.21 -6.37
N ARG A 38 -21.12 2.42 -5.66
CA ARG A 38 -20.82 1.01 -5.33
C ARG A 38 -20.64 0.17 -6.60
N ALA A 39 -21.51 0.31 -7.60
CA ALA A 39 -21.39 -0.45 -8.85
C ALA A 39 -20.04 -0.21 -9.55
N ARG A 40 -19.53 1.02 -9.52
CA ARG A 40 -18.19 1.35 -10.05
C ARG A 40 -17.08 0.63 -9.27
N ILE A 41 -17.12 0.71 -7.93
CA ILE A 41 -16.14 0.03 -7.06
C ILE A 41 -16.20 -1.48 -7.28
N THR A 42 -17.40 -2.08 -7.29
CA THR A 42 -17.58 -3.51 -7.52
C THR A 42 -17.03 -3.94 -8.88
N LYS A 43 -17.22 -3.13 -9.93
CA LYS A 43 -16.64 -3.44 -11.26
C LYS A 43 -15.11 -3.37 -11.24
N ALA A 44 -14.54 -2.38 -10.57
CA ALA A 44 -13.09 -2.25 -10.43
C ALA A 44 -12.46 -3.37 -9.58
N MET A 45 -13.18 -3.84 -8.56
CA MET A 45 -12.78 -4.92 -7.65
C MET A 45 -13.30 -6.30 -8.08
N HIS A 46 -13.79 -6.43 -9.31
CA HIS A 46 -14.25 -7.72 -9.81
C HIS A 46 -13.06 -8.68 -9.92
N THR A 47 -13.24 -9.94 -9.53
CA THR A 47 -12.17 -10.93 -9.42
C THR A 47 -11.33 -11.04 -10.69
N SER A 48 -11.93 -10.97 -11.88
CA SER A 48 -11.18 -11.00 -13.14
C SER A 48 -10.31 -9.76 -13.38
N ALA A 49 -10.72 -8.59 -12.92
CA ALA A 49 -9.94 -7.36 -13.02
C ALA A 49 -8.82 -7.34 -11.97
N VAL A 50 -9.13 -7.78 -10.75
CA VAL A 50 -8.15 -7.90 -9.66
C VAL A 50 -7.07 -8.91 -10.04
N ILE A 51 -7.44 -10.14 -10.42
CA ILE A 51 -6.46 -11.16 -10.81
C ILE A 51 -5.60 -10.64 -11.98
N LYS A 52 -6.21 -10.21 -13.08
CA LYS A 52 -5.46 -9.81 -14.28
C LYS A 52 -4.49 -8.65 -14.06
N HIS A 53 -4.88 -7.66 -13.26
CA HIS A 53 -4.07 -6.44 -13.09
C HIS A 53 -3.21 -6.44 -11.83
N HIS A 54 -3.63 -7.14 -10.77
CA HIS A 54 -2.90 -7.16 -9.52
C HIS A 54 -1.85 -8.26 -9.52
N GLU A 55 -2.06 -9.38 -10.22
CA GLU A 55 -1.08 -10.48 -10.29
C GLU A 55 0.28 -10.02 -10.83
N SER A 56 0.28 -9.23 -11.91
CA SER A 56 1.52 -8.65 -12.43
C SER A 56 2.18 -7.71 -11.42
N ALA A 57 1.38 -6.95 -10.66
CA ALA A 57 1.89 -6.05 -9.64
C ALA A 57 2.50 -6.79 -8.45
N PHE A 58 1.84 -7.85 -7.98
CA PHE A 58 2.38 -8.76 -6.97
C PHE A 58 3.69 -9.38 -7.44
N HIS A 59 3.72 -9.90 -8.67
CA HIS A 59 4.89 -10.55 -9.22
C HIS A 59 6.08 -9.58 -9.33
N GLN A 60 5.87 -8.40 -9.91
CA GLN A 60 6.93 -7.40 -10.06
C GLN A 60 7.45 -6.90 -8.70
N THR A 61 6.56 -6.63 -7.75
CA THR A 61 6.97 -6.15 -6.42
C THR A 61 7.71 -7.24 -5.65
N ALA A 62 7.28 -8.51 -5.75
CA ALA A 62 7.97 -9.64 -5.14
C ALA A 62 9.36 -9.87 -5.75
N LEU A 63 9.48 -9.82 -7.09
CA LEU A 63 10.78 -9.91 -7.77
C LEU A 63 11.73 -8.79 -7.32
N HIS A 64 11.23 -7.56 -7.23
CA HIS A 64 12.03 -6.44 -6.75
C HIS A 64 12.53 -6.66 -5.32
N LEU A 65 11.68 -7.17 -4.43
CA LEU A 65 12.07 -7.49 -3.06
C LEU A 65 13.15 -8.58 -3.04
N VAL A 66 12.98 -9.66 -3.80
CA VAL A 66 13.94 -10.75 -3.89
C VAL A 66 15.28 -10.27 -4.43
N GLU A 67 15.28 -9.45 -5.47
CA GLU A 67 16.50 -8.84 -6.02
C GLU A 67 17.24 -8.03 -4.96
N LYS A 68 16.53 -7.24 -4.15
CA LYS A 68 17.13 -6.46 -3.06
C LYS A 68 17.71 -7.34 -1.97
N ILE A 69 17.04 -8.43 -1.62
CA ILE A 69 17.57 -9.41 -0.65
C ILE A 69 18.87 -10.03 -1.19
N TYR A 70 18.89 -10.46 -2.45
CA TYR A 70 20.11 -10.99 -3.07
C TYR A 70 21.25 -9.96 -3.08
N GLN A 71 20.96 -8.70 -3.38
CA GLN A 71 21.96 -7.62 -3.31
C GLN A 71 22.53 -7.44 -1.90
N GLN A 72 21.74 -7.64 -0.84
CA GLN A 72 22.24 -7.58 0.54
C GLN A 72 23.06 -8.83 0.90
N ILE A 73 22.61 -10.01 0.48
CA ILE A 73 23.36 -11.27 0.63
C ILE A 73 24.73 -11.15 -0.05
N ASP A 74 24.78 -10.57 -1.25
CA ASP A 74 26.02 -10.47 -2.01
C ASP A 74 27.05 -9.53 -1.39
N LYS A 75 26.58 -8.48 -0.70
CA LYS A 75 27.40 -7.53 0.06
C LYS A 75 27.86 -8.07 1.41
N SER A 76 27.21 -9.09 1.93
CA SER A 76 27.56 -9.74 3.20
C SER A 76 28.77 -10.66 3.02
N GLU A 77 29.81 -10.51 3.85
CA GLU A 77 31.03 -11.31 3.80
C GLU A 77 30.75 -12.81 3.95
N ASN A 78 29.78 -13.14 4.79
CA ASN A 78 29.32 -14.49 5.10
C ASN A 78 28.19 -14.98 4.19
N LYS A 79 27.84 -14.21 3.14
CA LYS A 79 26.76 -14.55 2.18
C LYS A 79 25.43 -14.90 2.87
N VAL A 80 25.16 -14.25 4.00
CA VAL A 80 23.92 -14.38 4.76
C VAL A 80 23.37 -12.99 5.01
N TRP A 81 22.11 -12.77 4.65
CA TRP A 81 21.36 -11.59 5.07
C TRP A 81 20.49 -11.95 6.26
N GLN A 82 20.65 -11.20 7.36
CA GLN A 82 19.77 -11.32 8.51
C GLN A 82 18.65 -10.29 8.40
N CYS A 83 17.42 -10.78 8.31
CA CYS A 83 16.24 -9.93 8.39
C CYS A 83 15.90 -9.69 9.86
N GLU A 84 16.21 -8.51 10.37
CA GLU A 84 15.90 -8.15 11.77
C GLU A 84 14.38 -8.11 12.03
N ASN A 85 13.61 -7.62 11.05
CA ASN A 85 12.16 -7.51 11.17
C ASN A 85 11.42 -7.85 9.87
N ILE A 86 10.99 -9.10 9.75
CA ILE A 86 10.20 -9.58 8.61
C ILE A 86 8.85 -8.86 8.49
N LEU A 87 8.26 -8.41 9.60
CA LEU A 87 6.96 -7.75 9.58
C LEU A 87 7.03 -6.41 8.83
N ASP A 88 8.08 -5.64 9.04
CA ASP A 88 8.23 -4.34 8.35
C ASP A 88 8.52 -4.53 6.86
N LEU A 89 9.27 -5.59 6.52
CA LEU A 89 9.46 -5.99 5.13
C LEU A 89 8.14 -6.35 4.44
N MET A 90 7.30 -7.15 5.11
CA MET A 90 5.99 -7.54 4.61
C MET A 90 5.03 -6.36 4.49
N LYS A 91 5.06 -5.41 5.44
CA LYS A 91 4.30 -4.16 5.33
C LYS A 91 4.74 -3.34 4.11
N ALA A 92 6.05 -3.18 3.90
CA ALA A 92 6.58 -2.45 2.76
C ALA A 92 6.21 -3.11 1.42
N LEU A 93 6.34 -4.44 1.34
CA LEU A 93 5.93 -5.21 0.16
C LEU A 93 4.44 -5.02 -0.14
N THR A 94 3.61 -5.07 0.90
CA THR A 94 2.16 -4.88 0.79
C THR A 94 1.84 -3.48 0.28
N MET A 95 2.52 -2.46 0.80
CA MET A 95 2.32 -1.06 0.39
C MET A 95 2.72 -0.83 -1.07
N ASP A 96 3.89 -1.31 -1.49
CA ASP A 96 4.35 -1.14 -2.88
C ASP A 96 3.45 -1.91 -3.85
N CYS A 97 3.06 -3.14 -3.50
CA CYS A 97 2.16 -3.92 -4.34
C CYS A 97 0.77 -3.27 -4.45
N PHE A 98 0.23 -2.77 -3.33
CA PHE A 98 -1.05 -2.06 -3.35
C PHE A 98 -0.95 -0.76 -4.16
N GLY A 99 0.14 -0.02 -3.99
CA GLY A 99 0.44 1.18 -4.78
C GLY A 99 0.40 0.89 -6.27
N GLN A 100 1.07 -0.18 -6.69
CA GLN A 100 1.17 -0.51 -8.09
C GLN A 100 -0.15 -1.08 -8.64
N ALA A 101 -0.83 -1.93 -7.88
CA ALA A 101 -2.09 -2.54 -8.30
C ALA A 101 -3.26 -1.54 -8.34
N ALA A 102 -3.36 -0.63 -7.36
CA ALA A 102 -4.49 0.29 -7.22
C ALA A 102 -4.25 1.63 -7.94
N PHE A 103 -3.00 2.10 -7.98
CA PHE A 103 -2.65 3.44 -8.48
C PHE A 103 -1.62 3.44 -9.61
N HIS A 104 -1.12 2.27 -10.03
CA HIS A 104 -0.01 2.16 -10.98
C HIS A 104 1.23 2.97 -10.54
N SER A 105 1.44 3.07 -9.22
CA SER A 105 2.52 3.84 -8.61
C SER A 105 3.36 2.98 -7.68
N ASN A 106 4.68 3.10 -7.74
CA ASN A 106 5.56 2.50 -6.74
C ASN A 106 5.77 3.50 -5.59
N PHE A 107 5.49 3.11 -4.34
CA PHE A 107 5.71 3.97 -3.17
C PHE A 107 7.16 3.94 -2.66
N GLY A 108 7.98 3.02 -3.21
CA GLY A 108 9.39 2.86 -2.88
C GLY A 108 9.60 2.45 -1.42
N THR A 109 8.59 1.83 -0.80
CA THR A 109 8.62 1.49 0.62
C THR A 109 9.65 0.40 0.90
N CYS A 110 9.76 -0.61 0.03
CA CYS A 110 10.81 -1.63 0.11
C CYS A 110 12.21 -1.00 -0.01
N GLN A 111 12.42 -0.10 -0.98
CA GLN A 111 13.71 0.55 -1.20
C GLN A 111 14.15 1.37 0.03
N LYS A 112 13.21 2.05 0.70
CA LYS A 112 13.50 2.81 1.93
C LYS A 112 14.01 1.92 3.06
N ILE A 113 13.41 0.75 3.27
CA ILE A 113 13.87 -0.20 4.29
C ILE A 113 15.32 -0.62 4.02
N PHE A 114 15.66 -0.99 2.79
CA PHE A 114 17.02 -1.42 2.47
C PHE A 114 18.05 -0.29 2.59
N ASN A 115 17.68 0.96 2.30
CA ASN A 115 18.56 2.10 2.50
C ASN A 115 18.81 2.38 3.99
N MET A 116 17.76 2.34 4.82
CA MET A 116 17.89 2.53 6.27
C MET A 116 18.75 1.44 6.90
N SER A 117 18.58 0.18 6.50
CA SER A 117 19.45 -0.91 6.97
C SER A 117 20.92 -0.69 6.58
N ALA A 118 21.19 -0.19 5.38
CA ALA A 118 22.56 0.13 4.95
C ALA A 118 23.17 1.29 5.75
N GLU A 119 22.39 2.34 6.03
CA GLU A 119 22.82 3.49 6.85
C GLU A 119 23.11 3.10 8.30
N MET A 120 22.28 2.23 8.91
CA MET A 120 22.52 1.72 10.27
C MET A 120 23.79 0.87 10.37
N ILE A 121 24.07 0.05 9.34
CA ILE A 121 25.32 -0.73 9.26
C ILE A 121 26.54 0.21 9.11
N ALA A 122 26.42 1.27 8.31
CA ALA A 122 27.49 2.26 8.13
C ALA A 122 27.73 3.11 9.40
N ALA A 123 26.68 3.43 10.15
CA ALA A 123 26.79 4.20 11.40
C ALA A 123 27.33 3.37 12.58
N GLY A 124 27.03 2.08 12.64
CA GLY A 124 27.55 1.17 13.67
C GLY A 124 29.05 0.87 13.53
N SER A 125 29.59 0.93 12.31
CA SER A 125 31.03 0.72 12.06
C SER A 125 31.89 1.94 12.41
N THR A 126 31.30 3.15 12.51
CA THR A 126 32.02 4.39 12.85
C THR A 126 32.18 4.64 14.35
N GLN A 127 31.46 3.92 15.22
CA GLN A 127 31.58 4.07 16.68
C GLN A 127 32.60 3.13 17.34
N ASN A 128 33.14 2.17 16.60
CA ASN A 128 34.15 1.22 17.06
C ASN A 128 35.57 1.50 16.52
N SER A 129 35.81 2.71 15.99
CA SER A 129 37.12 3.16 15.48
C SER A 129 37.73 4.23 16.37
#